data_AF-A0A7K2MT00-F1
#
_entry.id   AF-A0A7K2MT00-F1
#
_cell.length_a   1.000
_cell.length_b   1.000
_cell.length_c   1.000
_cell.angle_alpha   90.00
_cell.angle_beta   90.00
_cell.angle_gamma   90.00
#
_symmetry.space_group_name_H-M   'P 1'
#
loop_
_entity.id
_entity.type
_entity.pdbx_description
1 polymer ?
#
loop_
_entity_poly.entity_id
_entity_poly.type
_entity_poly.pdbx_seq_one_letter_code
_entity_poly.pdbx_strand_id
1 'polypeptide(L)'
;DAAGTAEVSAPDAADPDTAADAGAALAVRPDEPAGQGPDAGDGAEAAAQVSEAEAELAAQRAERERIERRKAEKQGPIDAGGKLSGTAADLLAAVRAVESGEKPAATVFGAPEPARRPAPEPVRRARPEPAEPPAAHAGPTGPAPETVQSVRRVLAEGGAPEALAPQ
;
A
#
# COMPACT_ATOMS: atom_id res chain seq x y z
N ASP A 1 65.95 -16.70 -4.44
CA ASP A 1 64.74 -16.37 -5.20
C ASP A 1 63.79 -15.67 -4.26
N ALA A 2 63.47 -14.41 -4.55
CA ALA A 2 62.72 -13.51 -3.69
C ALA A 2 61.53 -12.96 -4.49
N ALA A 3 60.33 -13.09 -3.93
CA ALA A 3 59.12 -12.28 -4.15
C ALA A 3 57.95 -13.10 -3.58
N GLY A 4 57.01 -12.59 -2.82
CA GLY A 4 56.64 -11.21 -2.53
C GLY A 4 55.15 -11.26 -2.16
N THR A 5 54.85 -11.10 -0.87
CA THR A 5 53.50 -10.92 -0.34
C THR A 5 52.94 -9.59 -0.82
N ALA A 6 51.83 -9.63 -1.55
CA ALA A 6 51.06 -8.45 -1.91
C ALA A 6 49.73 -8.47 -1.14
N GLU A 7 49.73 -7.79 0.00
CA GLU A 7 48.54 -7.20 0.60
C GLU A 7 47.95 -6.20 -0.39
N VAL A 8 46.67 -6.32 -0.70
CA VAL A 8 45.90 -5.27 -1.37
C VAL A 8 44.73 -4.93 -0.47
N SER A 9 44.95 -3.93 0.39
CA SER A 9 43.89 -3.09 0.92
C SER A 9 43.27 -2.29 -0.23
N ALA A 10 41.95 -2.33 -0.34
CA ALA A 10 41.19 -1.36 -1.11
C ALA A 10 39.96 -0.93 -0.29
N PRO A 11 39.51 0.33 -0.44
CA PRO A 11 39.01 1.14 0.66
C PRO A 11 37.49 1.12 0.85
N ASP A 12 37.14 1.47 2.09
CA ASP A 12 35.88 2.01 2.60
C ASP A 12 35.03 2.72 1.54
N ALA A 13 33.90 2.09 1.19
CA ALA A 13 32.88 2.69 0.35
C ALA A 13 32.03 3.62 1.21
N ALA A 14 32.43 4.89 1.24
CA ALA A 14 31.65 5.97 1.79
C ALA A 14 30.29 6.09 1.08
N ASP A 15 29.23 6.06 1.89
CA ASP A 15 27.83 6.35 1.56
C ASP A 15 27.69 7.79 1.02
N PRO A 16 27.27 8.00 -0.24
CA PRO A 16 27.03 9.34 -0.77
C PRO A 16 25.54 9.54 -1.02
N ASP A 17 24.73 9.65 0.04
CA ASP A 17 23.34 10.10 -0.12
C ASP A 17 22.83 10.97 1.04
N THR A 18 23.74 11.79 1.60
CA THR A 18 23.37 12.94 2.44
C THR A 18 23.84 14.24 1.78
N ALA A 19 23.09 14.67 0.77
CA ALA A 19 23.10 16.04 0.29
C ALA A 19 21.74 16.68 0.60
N ALA A 20 21.70 17.37 1.73
CA ALA A 20 20.70 18.39 1.99
C ALA A 20 20.96 19.62 1.10
N ASP A 21 19.87 20.32 0.77
CA ASP A 21 19.72 21.77 0.90
C ASP A 21 19.30 22.57 -0.35
N ALA A 22 18.27 23.38 -0.08
CA ALA A 22 17.89 24.66 -0.66
C ALA A 22 17.65 24.82 -2.18
N GLY A 23 16.37 24.92 -2.52
CA GLY A 23 15.89 25.47 -3.80
C GLY A 23 14.66 26.36 -3.63
N ALA A 24 14.89 27.58 -3.13
CA ALA A 24 14.12 28.81 -3.35
C ALA A 24 12.57 28.77 -3.24
N ALA A 25 12.09 29.20 -2.08
CA ALA A 25 10.72 29.66 -1.88
C ALA A 25 10.46 30.94 -2.72
N LEU A 26 9.61 30.84 -3.73
CA LEU A 26 8.95 31.99 -4.36
C LEU A 26 7.78 32.41 -3.47
N ALA A 27 7.97 33.51 -2.73
CA ALA A 27 6.92 34.18 -1.97
C ALA A 27 5.91 34.82 -2.94
N VAL A 28 4.86 34.09 -3.29
CA VAL A 28 3.61 34.66 -3.80
C VAL A 28 2.78 35.08 -2.59
N ARG A 29 2.53 36.39 -2.49
CA ARG A 29 1.60 36.94 -1.50
C ARG A 29 0.20 36.39 -1.78
N PRO A 30 -0.53 35.83 -0.80
CA PRO A 30 -1.93 35.55 -1.00
C PRO A 30 -2.70 36.87 -1.00
N ASP A 31 -3.47 37.06 -2.06
CA ASP A 31 -4.56 38.03 -2.16
C ASP A 31 -5.57 37.67 -1.05
N GLU A 32 -5.82 38.59 -0.11
CA GLU A 32 -6.82 38.39 0.94
C GLU A 32 -8.23 38.58 0.36
N PRO A 33 -9.11 37.57 0.34
CA PRO A 33 -10.53 37.84 0.32
C PRO A 33 -10.94 38.25 1.73
N ALA A 34 -11.29 39.53 1.87
CA ALA A 34 -12.00 40.03 3.01
C ALA A 34 -13.30 39.25 3.23
N GLY A 35 -13.47 38.74 4.45
CA GLY A 35 -14.79 38.46 5.02
C GLY A 35 -15.17 36.98 5.13
N GLN A 36 -14.88 36.39 6.29
CA GLN A 36 -15.80 35.46 6.94
C GLN A 36 -15.53 35.56 8.45
N GLY A 37 -16.55 35.93 9.24
CA GLY A 37 -16.44 35.97 10.70
C GLY A 37 -16.11 34.59 11.28
N PRO A 38 -15.66 34.51 12.54
CA PRO A 38 -15.28 33.24 13.15
C PRO A 38 -16.52 32.33 13.21
N ASP A 39 -16.58 31.36 12.30
CA ASP A 39 -17.47 30.24 12.44
C ASP A 39 -16.96 29.42 13.63
N ALA A 40 -17.72 29.43 14.72
CA ALA A 40 -17.35 28.74 15.96
C ALA A 40 -17.41 27.21 15.85
N GLY A 41 -17.64 26.65 14.66
CA GLY A 41 -17.61 25.21 14.37
C GLY A 41 -16.25 24.70 13.87
N ASP A 42 -15.51 25.51 13.10
CA ASP A 42 -14.32 25.07 12.35
C ASP A 42 -13.10 24.79 13.25
N GLY A 43 -12.95 25.54 14.34
CA GLY A 43 -11.83 25.37 15.28
C GLY A 43 -11.87 24.07 16.09
N ALA A 44 -13.08 23.52 16.32
CA ALA A 44 -13.26 22.26 17.03
C ALA A 44 -12.95 21.06 16.14
N GLU A 45 -13.34 21.11 14.87
CA GLU A 45 -12.97 20.09 13.87
C GLU A 45 -11.47 20.11 13.58
N ALA A 46 -10.84 21.28 13.48
CA ALA A 46 -9.40 21.40 13.32
C ALA A 46 -8.62 20.81 14.53
N ALA A 47 -9.08 21.06 15.76
CA ALA A 47 -8.46 20.47 16.96
C ALA A 47 -8.64 18.95 17.03
N ALA A 48 -9.79 18.42 16.61
CA ALA A 48 -10.03 16.99 16.50
C ALA A 48 -9.10 16.33 15.46
N GLN A 49 -8.92 16.95 14.29
CA GLN A 49 -8.01 16.46 13.24
C GLN A 49 -6.55 16.41 13.71
N VAL A 50 -6.10 17.41 14.48
CA VAL A 50 -4.75 17.38 15.10
C VAL A 50 -4.62 16.22 16.08
N SER A 51 -5.63 15.98 16.94
CA SER A 51 -5.62 14.86 17.89
C SER A 51 -5.63 13.49 17.21
N GLU A 52 -6.33 13.33 16.08
CA GLU A 52 -6.33 12.10 15.30
C GLU A 52 -4.96 11.87 14.61
N ALA A 53 -4.38 12.91 14.04
CA ALA A 53 -3.04 12.86 13.44
C ALA A 53 -1.96 12.49 14.47
N GLU A 54 -2.04 13.03 15.69
CA GLU A 54 -1.13 12.67 16.78
C GLU A 54 -1.28 11.21 17.21
N ALA A 55 -2.51 10.71 17.29
CA ALA A 55 -2.78 9.32 17.61
C ALA A 55 -2.22 8.37 16.53
N GLU A 56 -2.32 8.74 15.25
CA GLU A 56 -1.75 7.96 14.15
C GLU A 56 -0.22 7.94 14.20
N LEU A 57 0.42 9.08 14.43
CA LEU A 57 1.88 9.14 14.57
C LEU A 57 2.37 8.32 15.78
N ALA A 58 1.64 8.32 16.89
CA ALA A 58 1.95 7.47 18.05
C ALA A 58 1.85 5.98 17.71
N ALA A 59 0.82 5.56 16.96
CA ALA A 59 0.67 4.17 16.50
C ALA A 59 1.81 3.74 15.57
N GLN A 60 2.21 4.61 14.63
CA GLN A 60 3.32 4.35 13.72
C GLN A 60 4.66 4.18 14.46
N ARG A 61 4.93 5.03 15.47
CA ARG A 61 6.14 4.92 16.31
C ARG A 61 6.16 3.60 17.07
N ALA A 62 5.03 3.20 17.67
CA ALA A 62 4.92 1.94 18.39
C ALA A 62 5.18 0.71 17.48
N GLU A 63 4.68 0.72 16.24
CA GLU A 63 4.94 -0.37 15.30
C GLU A 63 6.40 -0.40 14.83
N ARG A 64 7.00 0.77 14.55
CA ARG A 64 8.44 0.85 14.24
C ARG A 64 9.28 0.29 15.38
N GLU A 65 8.99 0.67 16.62
CA GLU A 65 9.69 0.15 17.80
C GLU A 65 9.56 -1.38 17.93
N ARG A 66 8.38 -1.95 17.66
CA ARG A 66 8.18 -3.41 17.64
C ARG A 66 8.97 -4.10 16.53
N ILE A 67 9.06 -3.48 15.36
CA ILE A 67 9.85 -4.01 14.25
C ILE A 67 11.34 -3.94 14.58
N GLU A 68 11.82 -2.82 15.11
CA GLU A 68 13.23 -2.63 15.51
C GLU A 68 13.64 -3.62 16.59
N ARG A 69 12.79 -3.83 17.61
CA ARG A 69 13.04 -4.84 18.64
C ARG A 69 13.14 -6.24 18.06
N ARG A 70 12.17 -6.66 17.24
CA ARG A 70 12.21 -7.98 16.59
C ARG A 70 13.36 -8.14 15.61
N LYS A 71 13.76 -7.05 14.95
CA LYS A 71 14.96 -7.04 14.10
C LYS A 71 16.18 -7.24 14.97
N ALA A 72 16.39 -6.42 16.02
CA ALA A 72 17.52 -6.54 16.93
C ALA A 72 17.65 -7.93 17.56
N GLU A 73 16.53 -8.55 17.97
CA GLU A 73 16.51 -9.92 18.50
C GLU A 73 16.98 -10.98 17.50
N LYS A 74 16.73 -10.77 16.20
CA LYS A 74 17.13 -11.67 15.11
C LYS A 74 18.43 -11.26 14.43
N GLN A 75 18.88 -10.04 14.67
CA GLN A 75 20.05 -9.43 14.07
C GLN A 75 21.26 -9.83 14.91
N GLY A 76 21.79 -11.01 14.62
CA GLY A 76 23.03 -11.49 15.21
C GLY A 76 23.76 -12.39 14.20
N PRO A 77 25.08 -12.50 14.30
CA PRO A 77 25.80 -13.54 13.60
C PRO A 77 25.27 -14.91 14.04
N ILE A 78 25.24 -15.86 13.12
CA ILE A 78 24.83 -17.24 13.41
C ILE A 78 26.05 -17.97 14.00
N ASP A 79 25.85 -18.66 15.13
CA ASP A 79 26.90 -19.45 15.77
C ASP A 79 27.36 -20.60 14.85
N ALA A 80 28.67 -20.63 14.55
CA ALA A 80 29.26 -21.71 13.78
C ALA A 80 29.16 -23.04 14.55
N GLY A 81 28.68 -24.09 13.89
CA GLY A 81 28.52 -25.42 14.50
C GLY A 81 27.21 -25.62 15.28
N GLY A 82 26.30 -24.64 15.27
CA GLY A 82 24.92 -24.86 15.72
C GLY A 82 24.25 -26.00 14.94
N LYS A 83 23.54 -26.89 15.64
CA LYS A 83 22.84 -28.00 14.99
C LYS A 83 21.58 -27.47 14.30
N LEU A 84 21.43 -27.77 13.00
CA LEU A 84 20.18 -27.54 12.29
C LEU A 84 19.13 -28.55 12.79
N SER A 85 17.95 -28.07 13.14
CA SER A 85 16.86 -28.90 13.69
C SER A 85 15.53 -28.60 13.02
N GLY A 86 14.60 -29.55 13.08
CA GLY A 86 13.26 -29.43 12.48
C GLY A 86 13.33 -29.23 10.97
N THR A 87 12.50 -28.33 10.44
CA THR A 87 12.41 -28.02 9.00
C THR A 87 13.75 -27.80 8.32
N ALA A 88 14.71 -27.10 8.96
CA ALA A 88 15.99 -26.84 8.33
C ALA A 88 16.81 -28.13 8.10
N ALA A 89 16.76 -29.06 9.06
CA ALA A 89 17.40 -30.36 8.91
C ALA A 89 16.71 -31.22 7.84
N ASP A 90 15.37 -31.20 7.82
CA ASP A 90 14.57 -31.93 6.84
C ASP A 90 14.82 -31.42 5.41
N LEU A 91 14.98 -30.11 5.24
CA LEU A 91 15.34 -29.50 3.96
C LEU A 91 16.73 -29.93 3.48
N LEU A 92 17.73 -29.99 4.36
CA LEU A 92 19.06 -30.49 3.98
C LEU A 92 19.08 -31.98 3.66
N ALA A 93 18.30 -32.79 4.40
CA ALA A 93 18.14 -34.20 4.10
C ALA A 93 17.49 -34.40 2.72
N ALA A 94 16.50 -33.57 2.38
CA ALA A 94 15.90 -33.56 1.05
C ALA A 94 16.91 -33.20 -0.04
N VAL A 95 17.76 -32.18 0.16
CA VAL A 95 18.81 -31.83 -0.80
C VAL A 95 19.78 -33.00 -1.01
N ARG A 96 20.22 -33.65 0.07
CA ARG A 96 21.10 -34.83 -0.03
C ARG A 96 20.43 -36.00 -0.79
N ALA A 97 19.13 -36.23 -0.58
CA ALA A 97 18.39 -37.24 -1.32
C ALA A 97 18.34 -36.92 -2.81
N VAL A 98 18.11 -35.65 -3.19
CA VAL A 98 18.17 -35.22 -4.60
C VAL A 98 19.55 -35.49 -5.20
N GLU A 99 20.62 -35.16 -4.48
CA GLU A 99 22.00 -35.38 -4.93
C GLU A 99 22.36 -36.87 -5.04
N SER A 100 21.76 -37.74 -4.21
CA SER A 100 21.94 -39.20 -4.30
C SER A 100 21.01 -39.89 -5.31
N GLY A 101 20.14 -39.13 -6.00
CA GLY A 101 19.14 -39.68 -6.92
C GLY A 101 17.96 -40.36 -6.22
N GLU A 102 17.83 -40.19 -4.91
CA GLU A 102 16.69 -40.64 -4.13
C GLU A 102 15.56 -39.61 -4.16
N LYS A 103 14.33 -40.07 -3.88
CA LYS A 103 13.17 -39.18 -3.82
C LYS A 103 13.06 -38.56 -2.42
N PRO A 104 13.08 -37.22 -2.28
CA PRO A 104 12.85 -36.58 -1.00
C PRO A 104 11.48 -36.90 -0.41
N ALA A 105 11.39 -36.93 0.93
CA ALA A 105 10.12 -37.11 1.61
C ALA A 105 9.13 -35.99 1.25
N ALA A 106 7.91 -36.35 0.87
CA ALA A 106 6.90 -35.40 0.37
C ALA A 106 6.48 -34.33 1.39
N THR A 107 6.71 -34.59 2.69
CA THR A 107 6.33 -33.70 3.78
C THR A 107 7.28 -32.51 3.96
N VAL A 108 8.48 -32.55 3.37
CA VAL A 108 9.49 -31.49 3.52
C VAL A 108 9.01 -30.16 2.94
N PHE A 109 8.24 -30.21 1.85
CA PHE A 109 7.73 -29.02 1.17
C PHE A 109 6.40 -28.51 1.74
N GLY A 110 5.91 -29.11 2.84
CA GLY A 110 4.65 -28.76 3.46
C GLY A 110 3.43 -29.11 2.60
N ALA A 111 2.31 -29.43 3.26
CA ALA A 111 1.02 -29.33 2.59
C ALA A 111 0.66 -27.84 2.48
N PRO A 112 -0.07 -27.41 1.43
CA PRO A 112 -0.56 -26.03 1.37
C PRO A 112 -1.31 -25.69 2.66
N GLU A 113 -0.95 -24.57 3.29
CA GLU A 113 -1.65 -24.11 4.49
C GLU A 113 -3.16 -24.02 4.18
N PRO A 114 -4.03 -24.41 5.13
CA PRO A 114 -5.45 -24.32 4.94
C PRO A 114 -5.80 -22.88 4.55
N ALA A 115 -6.54 -22.73 3.44
CA ALA A 115 -6.93 -21.42 2.93
C ALA A 115 -7.51 -20.58 4.07
N ARG A 116 -6.97 -19.37 4.26
CA ARG A 116 -7.46 -18.48 5.33
C ARG A 116 -8.96 -18.30 5.13
N ARG A 117 -9.74 -18.73 6.12
CA ARG A 117 -11.17 -18.46 6.13
C ARG A 117 -11.33 -16.94 6.11
N PRO A 118 -12.19 -16.38 5.24
CA PRO A 118 -12.47 -14.95 5.27
C PRO A 118 -12.86 -14.53 6.69
N ALA A 119 -12.27 -13.44 7.16
CA ALA A 119 -12.65 -12.86 8.45
C ALA A 119 -14.17 -12.59 8.43
N PRO A 120 -14.88 -12.81 9.55
CA PRO A 120 -16.31 -12.53 9.61
C PRO A 120 -16.56 -11.08 9.21
N GLU A 121 -17.47 -10.87 8.26
CA GLU A 121 -17.80 -9.52 7.80
C GLU A 121 -18.27 -8.68 8.99
N PRO A 122 -17.78 -7.42 9.12
CA PRO A 122 -18.27 -6.53 10.15
C PRO A 122 -19.78 -6.37 9.97
N VAL A 123 -20.54 -6.72 11.01
CA VAL A 123 -22.00 -6.65 11.01
C VAL A 123 -22.43 -5.24 10.63
N ARG A 124 -22.98 -5.09 9.42
CA ARG A 124 -23.61 -3.84 8.97
C ARG A 124 -24.75 -3.55 9.94
N ARG A 125 -24.56 -2.59 10.84
CA ARG A 125 -25.65 -2.06 11.66
C ARG A 125 -26.72 -1.56 10.69
N ALA A 126 -27.97 -1.97 10.92
CA ALA A 126 -29.10 -1.49 10.12
C ALA A 126 -29.08 0.05 10.14
N ARG A 127 -28.76 0.64 8.99
CA ARG A 127 -28.89 2.08 8.79
C ARG A 127 -30.41 2.37 8.83
N PRO A 128 -30.86 3.42 9.56
CA PRO A 128 -32.26 3.82 9.49
C PRO A 128 -32.62 4.05 8.02
N GLU A 129 -33.68 3.37 7.59
CA GLU A 129 -34.18 3.42 6.23
C GLU A 129 -34.60 4.85 5.91
N PRO A 130 -34.06 5.49 4.86
CA PRO A 130 -34.64 6.72 4.35
C PRO A 130 -36.07 6.40 3.91
N ALA A 131 -37.05 7.12 4.48
CA ALA A 131 -38.44 6.98 4.07
C ALA A 131 -38.56 7.05 2.55
N GLU A 132 -39.23 6.06 1.95
CA GLU A 132 -39.46 6.01 0.50
C GLU A 132 -40.09 7.32 0.03
N PRO A 133 -39.49 8.04 -0.94
CA PRO A 133 -40.21 9.08 -1.63
C PRO A 133 -41.37 8.43 -2.40
N PRO A 134 -42.56 9.07 -2.45
CA PRO A 134 -43.72 8.51 -3.13
C PRO A 134 -43.37 8.18 -4.58
N ALA A 135 -43.82 7.00 -5.03
CA ALA A 135 -43.58 6.46 -6.36
C ALA A 135 -43.81 7.51 -7.46
N ALA A 136 -42.72 8.16 -7.88
CA ALA A 136 -42.70 8.98 -9.08
C ALA A 136 -42.72 8.01 -10.26
N HIS A 137 -43.83 8.11 -10.99
CA HIS A 137 -44.19 7.49 -12.25
C HIS A 137 -43.04 6.86 -13.04
N ALA A 138 -43.25 5.61 -13.49
CA ALA A 138 -42.48 4.98 -14.56
C ALA A 138 -42.59 5.81 -15.86
N GLY A 139 -41.79 6.87 -15.94
CA GLY A 139 -41.48 7.57 -17.18
C GLY A 139 -40.40 6.81 -17.96
N PRO A 140 -40.19 7.14 -19.24
CA PRO A 140 -39.16 6.49 -20.04
C PRO A 140 -37.80 6.61 -19.33
N THR A 141 -37.23 5.47 -18.94
CA THR A 141 -35.91 5.35 -18.33
C THR A 141 -34.85 5.55 -19.42
N GLY A 142 -34.67 6.79 -19.85
CA GLY A 142 -33.70 7.12 -20.89
C GLY A 142 -33.40 8.61 -20.95
N PRO A 143 -32.23 8.98 -21.50
CA PRO A 143 -31.92 10.38 -21.76
C PRO A 143 -32.99 11.01 -22.66
N ALA A 144 -33.30 12.28 -22.44
CA ALA A 144 -34.24 13.02 -23.27
C ALA A 144 -33.78 12.99 -24.75
N PRO A 145 -34.69 12.91 -25.73
CA PRO A 145 -34.33 12.77 -27.15
C PRO A 145 -33.46 13.92 -27.65
N GLU A 146 -33.62 15.12 -27.10
CA GLU A 146 -32.78 16.29 -27.39
C GLU A 146 -31.34 16.09 -26.91
N THR A 147 -31.14 15.39 -25.79
CA THR A 147 -29.82 15.02 -25.26
C THR A 147 -29.12 14.03 -26.19
N VAL A 148 -29.85 13.03 -26.70
CA VAL A 148 -29.31 12.07 -27.67
C VAL A 148 -28.94 12.77 -28.97
N GLN A 149 -29.77 13.70 -29.47
CA GLN A 149 -29.46 14.48 -30.67
C GLN A 149 -28.24 15.38 -30.50
N SER A 150 -28.08 16.00 -29.32
CA SER A 150 -26.93 16.84 -29.00
C SER A 150 -25.62 16.03 -29.02
N VAL A 151 -25.64 14.85 -28.40
CA VAL A 151 -24.48 13.93 -28.41
C VAL A 151 -24.16 13.45 -29.83
N ARG A 152 -25.17 13.13 -30.65
CA ARG A 152 -24.97 12.75 -32.06
C ARG A 152 -24.28 13.85 -32.87
N ARG A 153 -24.66 15.12 -32.66
CA ARG A 153 -24.03 16.26 -33.34
C ARG A 153 -22.55 16.39 -32.98
N VAL A 154 -22.20 16.26 -31.70
CA VAL A 154 -20.81 16.31 -31.23
C VAL A 154 -19.98 15.18 -31.82
N LEU A 155 -20.54 13.97 -31.90
CA LEU A 155 -19.86 12.81 -32.49
C LEU A 155 -19.63 12.98 -34.00
N ALA A 156 -20.62 13.50 -34.74
CA ALA A 156 -20.48 13.80 -36.17
C ALA A 156 -19.43 14.90 -36.42
N GLU A 157 -19.42 15.96 -35.60
CA GLU A 157 -18.39 17.00 -35.64
C GLU A 157 -16.99 16.44 -35.33
N GLY A 158 -16.91 15.43 -34.46
CA GLY A 158 -15.70 14.67 -34.17
C GLY A 158 -15.31 13.61 -35.22
N GLY A 159 -16.02 13.53 -36.36
CA GLY A 159 -15.73 12.60 -37.45
C GLY A 159 -16.11 11.14 -37.18
N ALA A 160 -16.93 10.87 -36.17
CA ALA A 160 -17.44 9.52 -35.91
C ALA A 160 -18.48 9.14 -36.99
N PRO A 161 -18.42 7.92 -37.56
CA PRO A 161 -19.44 7.46 -38.50
C PRO A 161 -20.78 7.26 -37.79
N GLU A 162 -21.87 7.64 -38.46
CA GLU A 162 -23.24 7.62 -37.92
C GLU A 162 -23.70 6.23 -37.48
N ALA A 163 -23.06 5.17 -38.00
CA ALA A 163 -23.30 3.78 -37.63
C ALA A 163 -22.93 3.46 -36.17
N LEU A 164 -22.13 4.28 -35.49
CA LEU A 164 -21.72 4.09 -34.10
C LEU A 164 -22.59 4.87 -33.10
N ALA A 165 -23.59 5.62 -33.56
CA ALA A 165 -24.49 6.33 -32.66
C ALA A 165 -25.40 5.34 -31.91
N PRO A 166 -25.60 5.52 -30.58
CA PRO A 166 -26.55 4.69 -29.83
C PRO A 166 -27.96 4.88 -30.41
N GLN A 167 -28.67 3.76 -30.64
CA GLN A 167 -30.08 3.74 -31.07
C GLN A 167 -31.01 4.09 -29.92
#